data_AF-A0A968U9N6-F1
#
_entry.id   AF-A0A968U9N6-F1
#
_cell.length_a   1.000
_cell.length_b   1.000
_cell.length_c   1.000
_cell.angle_alpha   90.00
_cell.angle_beta   90.00
_cell.angle_gamma   90.00
#
_symmetry.space_group_name_H-M   'P 1'
#
loop_
_entity.id
_entity.type
_entity.pdbx_description
1 polymer ?
#
loop_
_entity_poly.entity_id
_entity_poly.type
_entity_poly.pdbx_seq_one_letter_code
_entity_poly.pdbx_strand_id
1 'polypeptide(L)' 'RIRVGTTGSLEQILRGPAQLDDGTHNFLGALQTSMGTLGAKNLKEMQQVDIVIAPSLLTEGKVYQKAQQLGMGK' A
#
# COMPACT_ATOMS: atom_id res chain seq x y z
N ARG A 1 16.72 19.08 1.62
CA ARG A 1 16.07 17.89 1.02
C ARG A 1 16.54 16.68 1.83
N ILE A 2 15.63 15.91 2.44
CA ILE A 2 15.99 14.72 3.24
C ILE A 2 16.35 13.57 2.28
N ARG A 3 17.45 12.84 2.55
CA ARG A 3 17.81 11.62 1.79
C ARG A 3 17.11 10.42 2.42
N VAL A 4 16.29 9.73 1.63
CA VAL A 4 15.43 8.62 2.08
C VAL A 4 15.92 7.23 1.61
N GLY A 5 17.08 7.14 0.96
CA GLY A 5 17.60 5.88 0.40
C GLY A 5 16.84 5.39 -0.83
N THR A 6 17.18 4.19 -1.31
CA THR A 6 16.42 3.46 -2.35
C THR A 6 16.26 2.02 -1.90
N THR A 7 15.10 1.42 -2.14
CA THR A 7 14.79 0.03 -1.74
C THR A 7 15.02 -0.98 -2.87
N GLY A 8 15.18 -0.49 -4.11
CA GLY A 8 15.41 -1.29 -5.31
C GLY A 8 15.61 -0.43 -6.55
N SER A 9 15.62 -1.06 -7.73
CA SER A 9 15.60 -0.35 -9.01
C SER A 9 14.24 0.34 -9.23
N LEU A 10 14.20 1.36 -10.09
CA LEU A 10 12.94 2.04 -10.41
C LEU A 10 11.90 1.07 -11.01
N GLU A 11 12.36 0.13 -11.84
CA GLU A 11 11.50 -0.91 -12.42
C GLU A 11 10.91 -1.80 -11.32
N GLN A 12 11.71 -2.25 -10.36
CA GLN A 12 11.24 -3.09 -9.25
C GLN A 12 10.26 -2.33 -8.35
N ILE A 13 10.53 -1.04 -8.10
CA ILE A 13 9.64 -0.18 -7.32
C ILE A 13 8.29 0.00 -8.03
N LEU A 14 8.29 0.30 -9.33
CA LEU A 14 7.06 0.59 -10.06
C LEU A 14 6.29 -0.67 -10.49
N ARG A 15 6.98 -1.75 -10.86
CA ARG A 15 6.41 -2.93 -11.57
C ARG A 15 6.70 -4.27 -10.90
N GLY A 16 7.54 -4.30 -9.87
CA GLY A 16 7.88 -5.52 -9.14
C GLY A 16 8.97 -6.38 -9.82
N PRO A 17 9.18 -7.62 -9.35
CA PRO A 17 8.44 -8.29 -8.27
C PRO A 17 8.70 -7.63 -6.90
N ALA A 18 7.70 -7.70 -6.01
CA ALA A 18 7.89 -7.32 -4.62
C ALA A 18 8.65 -8.44 -3.89
N GLN A 19 9.84 -8.13 -3.39
CA GLN A 19 10.68 -9.07 -2.62
C GLN A 19 10.28 -9.10 -1.13
N LEU A 20 9.56 -8.08 -0.68
CA LEU A 20 9.09 -7.86 0.68
C LEU A 20 7.60 -7.50 0.62
N ASP A 21 6.88 -7.72 1.71
CA ASP A 21 5.44 -7.45 1.89
C ASP A 21 5.15 -6.11 2.58
N ASP A 22 6.15 -5.24 2.67
CA ASP A 22 6.11 -3.92 3.30
C ASP A 22 5.55 -2.79 2.40
N GLY A 23 5.21 -3.12 1.15
CA GLY A 23 4.65 -2.17 0.18
C GLY A 23 5.68 -1.22 -0.45
N THR A 24 6.99 -1.47 -0.33
CA THR A 24 8.01 -0.60 -0.96
C THR A 24 8.24 -0.89 -2.45
N HIS A 25 7.64 -1.95 -2.99
CA HIS A 25 7.83 -2.42 -4.36
C HIS A 25 6.50 -2.81 -5.02
N ASN A 26 6.50 -2.90 -6.36
CA ASN A 26 5.35 -3.29 -7.17
C ASN A 26 4.10 -2.41 -7.02
N PHE A 27 4.27 -1.08 -7.14
CA PHE A 27 3.14 -0.14 -7.07
C PHE A 27 2.06 -0.40 -8.13
N LEU A 28 2.44 -0.82 -9.34
CA LEU A 28 1.48 -1.16 -10.38
C LEU A 28 0.59 -2.34 -9.95
N GLY A 29 1.19 -3.42 -9.45
CA GLY A 29 0.44 -4.57 -8.96
C GLY A 29 -0.47 -4.20 -7.79
N ALA A 30 0.04 -3.43 -6.83
CA ALA A 30 -0.76 -2.96 -5.69
C ALA A 30 -1.99 -2.16 -6.13
N LEU A 31 -1.82 -1.24 -7.10
CA LEU A 31 -2.92 -0.46 -7.65
C LEU A 31 -3.92 -1.34 -8.41
N GLN A 32 -3.45 -2.28 -9.25
CA GLN A 32 -4.31 -3.20 -9.98
C GLN A 32 -5.13 -4.10 -9.06
N THR A 33 -4.50 -4.64 -8.01
CA THR A 33 -5.18 -5.44 -6.99
C THR A 33 -6.25 -4.60 -6.29
N SER A 34 -5.92 -3.37 -5.86
CA SER A 34 -6.89 -2.47 -5.23
C SER A 34 -8.06 -2.14 -6.15
N MET A 35 -7.79 -1.84 -7.43
CA MET A 35 -8.81 -1.58 -8.43
C MET A 35 -9.72 -2.80 -8.65
N GLY A 36 -9.15 -4.01 -8.69
CA GLY A 36 -9.91 -5.25 -8.79
C GLY A 36 -10.83 -5.49 -7.58
N THR A 37 -10.36 -5.23 -6.36
CA THR A 37 -11.16 -5.35 -5.14
C THR A 37 -12.31 -4.34 -5.09
N LEU A 38 -12.08 -3.12 -5.56
CA LEU A 38 -13.07 -2.03 -5.54
C LEU A 38 -13.99 -2.01 -6.77
N GLY A 39 -13.76 -2.90 -7.75
CA GLY A 39 -14.56 -2.97 -8.98
C GLY A 39 -14.28 -1.84 -9.98
N ALA A 40 -13.15 -1.13 -9.86
CA ALA A 40 -12.77 -0.04 -10.75
C ALA A 40 -12.02 -0.55 -11.99
N LYS A 41 -12.55 -0.32 -13.18
CA LYS A 41 -11.94 -0.78 -14.45
C LYS A 41 -10.84 0.14 -14.95
N ASN A 42 -10.84 1.40 -14.52
CA ASN A 42 -9.88 2.41 -14.96
C ASN A 42 -9.63 3.44 -13.85
N LEU A 43 -8.66 4.32 -14.05
CA LEU A 43 -8.27 5.33 -13.05
C LEU A 43 -9.40 6.33 -12.75
N LYS A 44 -10.27 6.63 -13.72
CA LYS A 44 -11.40 7.56 -13.48
C LYS A 44 -12.40 6.92 -12.52
N GLU A 45 -12.74 5.65 -12.73
CA GLU A 45 -13.60 4.90 -11.80
C GLU A 45 -12.93 4.76 -10.43
N MET A 46 -11.63 4.48 -10.38
CA MET A 46 -10.87 4.40 -9.12
C MET A 46 -10.91 5.71 -8.32
N GLN A 47 -10.97 6.87 -9.00
CA GLN A 47 -11.10 8.18 -8.35
C GLN A 47 -12.51 8.45 -7.80
N GLN A 48 -13.52 7.65 -8.16
CA GLN A 48 -14.91 7.81 -7.73
C GLN A 48 -15.33 6.76 -6.68
N VAL A 49 -14.42 5.88 -6.25
CA VAL A 49 -14.72 4.87 -5.23
C VAL A 49 -15.07 5.54 -3.89
N ASP A 50 -15.94 4.90 -3.12
CA ASP A 50 -16.32 5.38 -1.80
C ASP A 50 -15.12 5.41 -0.85
N ILE A 51 -14.96 6.51 -0.14
CA ILE A 51 -13.88 6.70 0.84
C ILE A 51 -14.49 6.73 2.24
N VAL A 52 -14.08 5.77 3.08
CA VAL A 52 -14.42 5.77 4.51
C VAL A 52 -13.29 6.42 5.29
N ILE A 53 -13.59 7.49 6.03
CA ILE A 53 -12.66 8.14 6.93
C ILE A 53 -12.96 7.67 8.36
N ALA A 54 -12.05 6.90 8.94
CA ALA A 54 -12.18 6.40 10.31
C ALA A 54 -10.97 6.84 11.15
N PRO A 55 -11.07 8.00 11.85
CA PRO A 55 -9.96 8.58 12.61
C PRO A 55 -9.43 7.68 13.72
N SER A 56 -10.31 6.89 14.36
CA SER A 56 -9.97 5.99 15.48
C SER A 56 -9.28 4.70 15.06
N LEU A 57 -9.31 4.31 13.77
CA LEU A 57 -8.61 3.09 13.31
C LEU A 57 -7.10 3.17 13.54
N LEU A 58 -6.52 4.37 13.51
CA LEU A 58 -5.10 4.61 13.79
C LEU A 58 -4.74 4.28 15.23
N THR A 59 -5.66 4.41 16.17
CA THR A 59 -5.44 4.13 17.59
C THR A 59 -5.87 2.73 17.97
N GLU A 60 -6.98 2.22 17.43
CA GLU A 60 -7.48 0.89 17.81
C GLU A 60 -6.75 -0.21 17.05
N GLY A 61 -6.71 -0.15 15.71
CA GLY A 61 -6.14 -1.22 14.88
C GLY A 61 -4.62 -1.35 14.99
N LYS A 62 -3.89 -0.22 15.07
CA LYS A 62 -2.42 -0.25 15.17
C LYS A 62 -1.91 -0.75 16.52
N VAL A 63 -2.67 -0.55 17.60
CA VAL A 63 -2.31 -1.11 18.91
C VAL A 63 -2.34 -2.64 18.83
N TYR A 64 -3.38 -3.22 18.22
CA TYR A 64 -3.45 -4.66 18.01
C TYR A 64 -2.43 -5.18 16.98
N GLN A 65 -2.16 -4.45 15.90
CA GLN A 65 -1.11 -4.83 14.92
C GLN A 65 0.30 -4.81 15.55
N LYS A 66 0.62 -3.80 16.36
CA LYS A 66 1.89 -3.75 17.11
C LYS A 66 1.99 -4.86 18.15
N ALA A 67 0.90 -5.13 18.87
CA ALA A 67 0.85 -6.22 19.84
C ALA A 67 1.05 -7.60 19.16
N GLN A 68 0.57 -7.76 17.94
CA GLN A 68 0.65 -9.01 17.16
C GLN A 68 1.86 -9.08 16.23
N GLN A 69 2.71 -8.05 16.16
CA GLN A 69 3.87 -7.95 15.26
C GLN A 69 3.55 -8.17 13.77
N LEU A 70 2.33 -7.81 13.34
CA LEU A 70 1.88 -7.97 11.96
C LEU A 70 2.20 -6.71 11.14
N GLY A 71 2.64 -6.88 9.89
CA GLY A 71 2.85 -5.78 8.93
C GLY A 71 4.00 -4.83 9.28
N MET A 72 4.93 -5.27 10.15
CA MET A 72 6.14 -4.53 10.48
C MET A 72 7.20 -4.81 9.41
N GLY A 73 7.03 -4.18 8.25
CA GLY A 73 8.16 -4.00 7.32
C GLY A 73 9.39 -3.48 8.09
N LYS A 74 10.57 -3.97 7.73
CA LYS A 74 11.82 -3.64 8.42
C LYS A 74 12.13 -2.15 8.42
#